data_AF-A0A1Y2XC93-F1
#
_entry.id   AF-A0A1Y2XC93-F1
#
_cell.length_a   1.000
_cell.length_b   1.000
_cell.length_c   1.000
_cell.angle_alpha   90.00
_cell.angle_beta   90.00
_cell.angle_gamma   90.00
#
_symmetry.space_group_name_H-M   'P 1'
#
loop_
_entity.id
_entity.type
_entity.pdbx_description
1 polymer ?
#
loop_
_entity_poly.entity_id
_entity_poly.type
_entity_poly.pdbx_seq_one_letter_code
_entity_poly.pdbx_strand_id
1 'polypeptide(L)'
;MQTRSQTRAKAFKWMSLPAEIRLMILEAIAHQKNPGWGSLASVCREWRYVLEGANFYKMNLGISCLNDFKRIASPQKRNLIRHICLNVELPEYMSRCCSKRRSPPTRANAIFNEGLWKLCYILSTWEASCDLALEINIYSPSDCKHWTEPVFHDPKHGWEHGRQVKAPPSSALSRLFKPLSFSIQTHFPDTLKKLTIFEESYKFYDRFPRRPAQVPWYGLFDVTGGLGVVLASKSLQLQHLAISYMINAEEIFSHCQSTWSWPHLQSLALTSQLLENDLTKHKQIEDLLRRAGVLVRQMPKMHTFVLWNGGRAHACAFIYRLDRGYASITWRGTWNLALSPRVIESWQLVASKELPFRRFQLKNEHIQEAIRSHGDAIYHLELPCEVVDPASLWQIRKEAFSLA
;
A
#
# COMPACT_ATOMS: atom_id res chain seq x y z
N MET A 1 9.36 -45.33 54.99
CA MET A 1 8.22 -45.51 54.05
C MET A 1 7.34 -44.27 54.07
N GLN A 2 7.45 -43.40 53.06
CA GLN A 2 6.41 -42.42 52.73
C GLN A 2 6.36 -42.34 51.20
N THR A 3 5.43 -43.09 50.62
CA THR A 3 5.10 -43.04 49.20
C THR A 3 4.30 -41.78 48.92
N ARG A 4 4.95 -40.76 48.33
CA ARG A 4 4.26 -39.62 47.71
C ARG A 4 3.47 -40.14 46.51
N SER A 5 2.17 -40.32 46.70
CA SER A 5 1.20 -40.51 45.62
C SER A 5 1.20 -39.27 44.73
N GLN A 6 1.87 -39.33 43.57
CA GLN A 6 1.67 -38.37 42.50
C GLN A 6 0.31 -38.66 41.84
N THR A 7 -0.71 -37.90 42.22
CA THR A 7 -1.99 -37.87 41.51
C THR A 7 -1.76 -37.25 40.13
N ARG A 8 -1.57 -38.09 39.11
CA ARG A 8 -1.50 -37.68 37.71
C ARG A 8 -2.86 -37.09 37.35
N ALA A 9 -2.93 -35.77 37.16
CA ALA A 9 -4.16 -35.10 36.71
C ALA A 9 -4.70 -35.83 35.46
N LYS A 10 -5.98 -36.22 35.47
CA LYS A 10 -6.62 -36.86 34.32
C LYS A 10 -6.44 -35.96 33.10
N ALA A 11 -5.78 -36.47 32.07
CA ALA A 11 -5.59 -35.76 30.81
C ALA A 11 -6.96 -35.41 30.22
N PHE A 12 -7.14 -34.13 29.90
CA PHE A 12 -8.33 -33.64 29.21
C PHE A 12 -8.51 -34.37 27.88
N LYS A 13 -9.71 -34.90 27.62
CA LYS A 13 -10.02 -35.61 26.37
C LYS A 13 -10.72 -34.65 25.41
N TRP A 14 -10.02 -34.18 24.37
CA TRP A 14 -10.58 -33.29 23.35
C TRP A 14 -11.94 -33.77 22.81
N MET A 15 -12.06 -35.07 22.50
CA MET A 15 -13.28 -35.66 21.94
C MET A 15 -14.47 -35.74 22.91
N SER A 16 -14.31 -35.42 24.20
CA SER A 16 -15.45 -35.32 25.12
C SER A 16 -16.17 -33.98 25.04
N LEU A 17 -15.62 -32.99 24.33
CA LEU A 17 -16.29 -31.72 24.06
C LEU A 17 -17.28 -31.85 22.90
N PRO A 18 -18.46 -31.20 22.99
CA PRO A 18 -19.34 -30.99 21.84
C PRO A 18 -18.61 -30.34 20.67
N ALA A 19 -19.07 -30.61 19.44
CA ALA A 19 -18.41 -30.12 18.22
C ALA A 19 -18.36 -28.59 18.16
N GLU A 20 -19.39 -27.93 18.66
CA GLU A 20 -19.54 -26.48 18.74
C GLU A 20 -18.46 -25.88 19.63
N ILE A 21 -18.22 -26.47 20.80
CA ILE A 21 -17.19 -26.01 21.74
C ILE A 21 -15.80 -26.23 21.16
N ARG A 22 -15.57 -27.37 20.50
CA ARG A 22 -14.31 -27.65 19.80
C ARG A 22 -14.03 -26.63 18.70
N LEU A 23 -15.04 -26.30 17.90
CA LEU A 23 -14.96 -25.28 16.85
C LEU A 23 -14.64 -23.91 17.44
N MET A 24 -15.37 -23.46 18.47
CA MET A 24 -15.13 -22.17 19.14
C MET A 24 -13.70 -22.06 19.68
N ILE A 25 -13.16 -23.14 20.25
CA ILE A 25 -11.76 -23.16 20.73
C ILE A 25 -10.78 -23.01 19.56
N LEU A 26 -10.98 -23.76 18.47
CA LEU A 26 -10.12 -23.67 17.29
C LEU A 26 -10.18 -22.31 16.60
N GLU A 27 -11.37 -21.71 16.52
CA GLU A 27 -11.57 -20.34 16.03
C GLU A 27 -10.89 -19.31 16.93
N ALA A 28 -10.97 -19.46 18.25
CA ALA A 28 -10.26 -18.61 19.20
C ALA A 28 -8.74 -18.71 19.03
N ILE A 29 -8.20 -19.92 18.85
CA ILE A 29 -6.76 -20.12 18.55
C ILE A 29 -6.37 -19.43 17.25
N ALA A 30 -7.17 -19.62 16.19
CA ALA A 30 -6.96 -19.01 14.88
C ALA A 30 -7.03 -17.47 14.91
N HIS A 31 -7.86 -16.92 15.81
CA HIS A 31 -7.99 -15.49 16.00
C HIS A 31 -6.82 -14.89 16.78
N GLN A 32 -6.38 -15.56 17.86
CA GLN A 32 -5.29 -15.08 18.73
C GLN A 32 -3.91 -15.18 18.08
N LYS A 33 -3.70 -16.16 17.19
CA LYS A 33 -2.45 -16.35 16.43
C LYS A 33 -1.17 -16.38 17.28
N ASN A 34 -1.24 -16.91 18.50
CA ASN A 34 -0.09 -17.06 19.39
C ASN A 34 1.05 -17.84 18.69
N PRO A 35 2.34 -17.55 19.01
CA PRO A 35 3.47 -18.20 18.33
C PRO A 35 3.32 -19.73 18.22
N GLY A 36 3.48 -20.25 17.00
CA GLY A 36 3.35 -21.68 16.71
C GLY A 36 1.93 -22.19 16.44
N TRP A 37 0.87 -21.37 16.56
CA TRP A 37 -0.51 -21.78 16.33
C TRP A 37 -0.75 -22.46 14.97
N GLY A 38 -0.09 -21.99 13.92
CA GLY A 38 -0.27 -22.55 12.58
C GLY A 38 0.18 -24.01 12.47
N SER A 39 1.15 -24.44 13.29
CA SER A 39 1.61 -25.84 13.35
C SER A 39 0.54 -26.79 13.91
N LEU A 40 -0.43 -26.27 14.65
CA LEU A 40 -1.53 -27.05 15.24
C LEU A 40 -2.46 -27.65 14.16
N ALA A 41 -2.43 -27.14 12.92
CA ALA A 41 -3.09 -27.76 11.77
C ALA A 41 -2.60 -29.19 11.46
N SER A 42 -1.46 -29.60 12.01
CA SER A 42 -0.92 -30.96 11.87
C SER A 42 -1.53 -31.98 12.85
N VAL A 43 -2.23 -31.54 13.90
CA VAL A 43 -2.71 -32.38 15.01
C VAL A 43 -3.67 -33.47 14.55
N CYS A 44 -4.76 -33.10 13.87
CA CYS A 44 -5.73 -34.04 13.31
C CYS A 44 -6.52 -33.40 12.16
N ARG A 45 -7.41 -34.17 11.51
CA ARG A 45 -8.21 -33.68 10.37
C ARG A 45 -9.14 -32.52 10.74
N GLU A 46 -9.75 -32.56 11.92
CA GLU A 46 -10.62 -31.47 12.42
C GLU A 46 -9.83 -30.16 12.57
N TRP A 47 -8.69 -30.22 13.25
CA TRP A 47 -7.85 -29.06 13.49
C TRP A 47 -7.31 -28.50 12.18
N ARG A 48 -6.88 -29.39 11.27
CA ARG A 48 -6.45 -29.01 9.92
C ARG A 48 -7.54 -28.24 9.19
N TYR A 49 -8.78 -28.74 9.19
CA TYR A 49 -9.89 -28.12 8.45
C TYR A 49 -10.12 -26.67 8.88
N VAL A 50 -10.10 -26.39 10.17
CA VAL A 50 -10.32 -25.03 10.70
C VAL A 50 -9.06 -24.16 10.55
N LEU A 51 -7.90 -24.67 10.98
CA LEU A 51 -6.68 -23.89 11.10
C LEU A 51 -5.97 -23.68 9.76
N GLU A 52 -6.05 -24.60 8.79
CA GLU A 52 -5.52 -24.33 7.44
C GLU A 52 -6.28 -23.19 6.76
N GLY A 53 -7.59 -23.08 6.95
CA GLY A 53 -8.36 -21.94 6.45
C GLY A 53 -7.79 -20.62 6.94
N ALA A 54 -7.55 -20.50 8.25
CA ALA A 54 -6.97 -19.30 8.83
C ALA A 54 -5.48 -19.08 8.48
N ASN A 55 -4.69 -20.16 8.36
CA ASN A 55 -3.27 -20.11 7.99
C ASN A 55 -3.08 -19.62 6.55
N PHE A 56 -3.89 -20.12 5.62
CA PHE A 56 -3.74 -19.83 4.19
C PHE A 56 -4.51 -18.57 3.76
N TYR A 57 -5.44 -18.07 4.58
CA TYR A 57 -6.27 -16.91 4.24
C TYR A 57 -5.46 -15.69 3.77
N LYS A 58 -4.45 -15.28 4.56
CA LYS A 58 -3.50 -14.21 4.23
C LYS A 58 -2.07 -14.75 4.24
N MET A 59 -1.43 -14.78 3.08
CA MET A 59 -0.06 -15.26 2.90
C MET A 59 0.90 -14.08 2.78
N ASN A 60 1.87 -13.98 3.69
CA ASN A 60 2.96 -13.01 3.60
C ASN A 60 4.18 -13.70 2.96
N LEU A 61 4.61 -13.20 1.80
CA LEU A 61 5.63 -13.84 0.96
C LEU A 61 6.77 -12.85 0.69
N GLY A 62 8.01 -13.30 0.90
CA GLY A 62 9.18 -12.69 0.27
C GLY A 62 9.42 -13.27 -1.13
N ILE A 63 10.18 -12.56 -1.97
CA ILE A 63 10.56 -13.04 -3.31
C ILE A 63 11.25 -14.42 -3.25
N SER A 64 12.09 -14.65 -2.23
CA SER A 64 12.80 -15.92 -2.01
C SER A 64 11.86 -17.11 -1.77
N CYS A 65 10.66 -16.87 -1.24
CA CYS A 65 9.69 -17.90 -0.89
C CYS A 65 8.77 -18.30 -2.06
N LEU A 66 8.83 -17.65 -3.22
CA LEU A 66 7.89 -17.88 -4.32
C LEU A 66 7.98 -19.30 -4.91
N ASN A 67 9.15 -19.93 -4.88
CA ASN A 67 9.32 -21.32 -5.32
C ASN A 67 8.59 -22.30 -4.39
N ASP A 68 8.73 -22.10 -3.07
CA ASP A 68 8.01 -22.89 -2.07
C ASP A 68 6.52 -22.61 -2.11
N PHE A 69 6.13 -21.35 -2.33
CA PHE A 69 4.74 -20.97 -2.48
C PHE A 69 4.05 -21.75 -3.61
N LYS A 70 4.69 -21.91 -4.77
CA LYS A 70 4.15 -22.73 -5.88
C LYS A 70 3.84 -24.16 -5.44
N ARG A 71 4.68 -24.75 -4.58
CA ARG A 71 4.50 -26.11 -4.03
C ARG A 71 3.42 -26.17 -2.95
N ILE A 72 3.37 -25.16 -2.09
CA ILE A 72 2.42 -25.08 -0.97
C ILE A 72 0.99 -24.77 -1.45
N ALA A 73 0.85 -23.90 -2.45
CA ALA A 73 -0.42 -23.54 -3.10
C ALA A 73 -0.91 -24.62 -4.09
N SER A 74 -0.96 -25.86 -3.60
CA SER A 74 -1.57 -27.01 -4.27
C SER A 74 -3.04 -26.71 -4.65
N PRO A 75 -3.59 -27.33 -5.71
CA PRO A 75 -4.96 -27.08 -6.17
C PRO A 75 -6.02 -27.08 -5.06
N GLN A 76 -5.90 -27.98 -4.09
CA GLN A 76 -6.83 -28.09 -2.95
C GLN A 76 -6.77 -26.89 -1.99
N LYS A 77 -5.61 -26.22 -1.91
CA LYS A 77 -5.35 -25.11 -0.98
C LYS A 77 -5.56 -23.73 -1.59
N ARG A 78 -5.57 -23.62 -2.92
CA ARG A 78 -5.75 -22.33 -3.63
C ARG A 78 -7.02 -21.60 -3.21
N ASN A 79 -8.12 -22.33 -3.04
CA ASN A 79 -9.42 -21.77 -2.63
C ASN A 79 -9.45 -21.21 -1.19
N LEU A 80 -8.46 -21.58 -0.36
CA LEU A 80 -8.28 -21.04 1.00
C LEU A 80 -7.54 -19.71 0.99
N ILE A 81 -6.76 -19.42 -0.05
CA ILE A 81 -5.92 -18.23 -0.15
C ILE A 81 -6.75 -17.08 -0.74
N ARG A 82 -6.99 -16.04 0.07
CA ARG A 82 -7.80 -14.88 -0.32
C ARG A 82 -7.00 -13.60 -0.39
N HIS A 83 -5.87 -13.53 0.32
CA HIS A 83 -5.00 -12.37 0.35
C HIS A 83 -3.53 -12.81 0.27
N ILE A 84 -2.77 -12.23 -0.64
CA ILE A 84 -1.32 -12.40 -0.75
C ILE A 84 -0.66 -11.04 -0.54
N CYS A 85 0.30 -10.98 0.38
CA CYS A 85 1.16 -9.84 0.60
C CYS A 85 2.56 -10.19 0.11
N LEU A 86 2.99 -9.57 -1.00
CA LEU A 86 4.35 -9.70 -1.54
C LEU A 86 5.21 -8.58 -0.96
N ASN A 87 6.17 -8.97 -0.12
CA ASN A 87 7.18 -8.10 0.45
C ASN A 87 8.43 -8.13 -0.44
N VAL A 88 8.68 -7.02 -1.11
CA VAL A 88 9.82 -6.82 -2.01
C VAL A 88 10.91 -6.05 -1.28
N GLU A 89 11.90 -6.79 -0.80
CA GLU A 89 13.12 -6.22 -0.25
C GLU A 89 14.07 -5.84 -1.39
N LEU A 90 14.32 -4.55 -1.53
CA LEU A 90 15.31 -4.02 -2.47
C LEU A 90 16.71 -4.11 -1.88
N PRO A 91 17.77 -4.26 -2.70
CA PRO A 91 19.13 -4.30 -2.21
C PRO A 91 19.49 -3.09 -1.36
N GLU A 92 20.36 -3.29 -0.38
CA GLU A 92 20.99 -2.18 0.34
C GLU A 92 21.78 -1.30 -0.65
N TYR A 93 21.50 0.00 -0.65
CA TYR A 93 22.31 0.97 -1.36
C TYR A 93 23.49 1.38 -0.49
N MET A 94 24.69 0.83 -0.72
CA MET A 94 25.87 1.24 0.06
C MET A 94 26.07 2.77 -0.01
N SER A 95 26.04 3.44 1.14
CA SER A 95 26.52 4.83 1.32
C SER A 95 28.05 4.91 1.25
N ARG A 96 28.67 4.33 0.21
CA ARG A 96 30.03 4.66 -0.19
C ARG A 96 29.97 5.42 -1.50
N CYS A 97 29.56 6.69 -1.39
CA CYS A 97 29.28 7.61 -2.49
C CYS A 97 30.40 7.81 -3.53
N CYS A 98 31.55 7.14 -3.45
CA CYS A 98 32.66 7.25 -4.41
C CYS A 98 33.40 5.93 -4.72
N SER A 99 32.92 4.75 -4.32
CA SER A 99 33.58 3.52 -4.77
C SER A 99 33.24 3.26 -6.25
N LYS A 100 34.26 3.17 -7.10
CA LYS A 100 34.18 2.89 -8.56
C LYS A 100 33.48 1.56 -8.92
N ARG A 101 32.89 0.85 -7.96
CA ARG A 101 32.15 -0.41 -8.16
C ARG A 101 30.66 -0.09 -8.27
N ARG A 102 30.18 -0.10 -9.51
CA ARG A 102 28.78 -0.01 -9.91
C ARG A 102 27.97 -1.12 -9.21
N SER A 103 27.08 -0.78 -8.29
CA SER A 103 25.82 -1.52 -8.15
C SER A 103 24.84 -0.79 -9.07
N PRO A 104 24.61 -1.26 -10.31
CA PRO A 104 23.77 -0.51 -11.22
C PRO A 104 22.30 -0.50 -10.75
N PRO A 105 21.59 0.65 -10.86
CA PRO A 105 20.15 0.80 -10.59
C PRO A 105 19.24 -0.22 -11.30
N THR A 106 19.76 -0.92 -12.30
CA THR A 106 19.15 -2.03 -13.02
C THR A 106 18.78 -3.22 -12.12
N ARG A 107 19.47 -3.40 -10.97
CA ARG A 107 19.27 -4.58 -10.11
C ARG A 107 17.98 -4.51 -9.28
N ALA A 108 17.57 -3.33 -8.80
CA ALA A 108 16.33 -3.16 -8.05
C ALA A 108 15.11 -3.43 -8.93
N ASN A 109 15.07 -2.84 -10.12
CA ASN A 109 14.05 -3.13 -11.13
C ASN A 109 14.06 -4.61 -11.55
N ALA A 110 15.22 -5.23 -11.72
CA ALA A 110 15.29 -6.65 -12.05
C ALA A 110 14.68 -7.52 -10.95
N ILE A 111 15.03 -7.29 -9.68
CA ILE A 111 14.50 -8.04 -8.53
C ILE A 111 12.98 -7.86 -8.42
N PHE A 112 12.51 -6.62 -8.46
CA PHE A 112 11.08 -6.31 -8.40
C PHE A 112 10.30 -6.99 -9.52
N ASN A 113 10.76 -6.82 -10.78
CA ASN A 113 10.08 -7.40 -11.93
C ASN A 113 10.16 -8.92 -11.95
N GLU A 114 11.29 -9.52 -11.59
CA GLU A 114 11.43 -10.97 -11.52
C GLU A 114 10.50 -11.57 -10.45
N GLY A 115 10.46 -10.97 -9.26
CA GLY A 115 9.60 -11.41 -8.17
C GLY A 115 8.12 -11.29 -8.53
N LEU A 116 7.71 -10.14 -9.07
CA LEU A 116 6.33 -9.91 -9.47
C LEU A 116 5.92 -10.80 -10.64
N TRP A 117 6.76 -10.92 -11.67
CA TRP A 117 6.49 -11.80 -12.81
C TRP A 117 6.33 -13.25 -12.35
N LYS A 118 7.20 -13.75 -11.47
CA LYS A 118 7.09 -15.11 -10.91
C LYS A 118 5.77 -15.29 -10.16
N LEU A 119 5.38 -14.32 -9.32
CA LEU A 119 4.11 -14.39 -8.60
C LEU A 119 2.92 -14.40 -9.57
N CYS A 120 2.86 -13.45 -10.49
CA CYS A 120 1.80 -13.37 -11.50
C CYS A 120 1.73 -14.65 -12.36
N TYR A 121 2.87 -15.24 -12.71
CA TYR A 121 2.95 -16.53 -13.40
C TYR A 121 2.40 -17.69 -12.56
N ILE A 122 2.65 -17.72 -11.25
CA ILE A 122 2.05 -18.73 -10.37
C ILE A 122 0.53 -18.56 -10.33
N LEU A 123 0.06 -17.32 -10.15
CA LEU A 123 -1.35 -17.01 -9.99
C LEU A 123 -2.16 -17.16 -11.29
N SER A 124 -1.54 -17.00 -12.46
CA SER A 124 -2.22 -17.23 -13.74
C SER A 124 -2.60 -18.71 -13.95
N THR A 125 -2.01 -19.64 -13.19
CA THR A 125 -2.38 -21.06 -13.21
C THR A 125 -3.58 -21.41 -12.31
N TRP A 126 -4.15 -20.42 -11.62
CA TRP A 126 -5.26 -20.63 -10.69
C TRP A 126 -6.60 -20.42 -11.40
N GLU A 127 -7.60 -21.21 -11.01
CA GLU A 127 -8.96 -21.04 -11.51
C GLU A 127 -9.56 -19.71 -11.03
N ALA A 128 -10.45 -19.12 -11.83
CA ALA A 128 -11.09 -17.83 -11.55
C ALA A 128 -12.15 -17.87 -10.42
N SER A 129 -12.06 -18.83 -9.51
CA SER A 129 -13.07 -19.15 -8.52
C SER A 129 -13.00 -18.30 -7.24
N CYS A 130 -11.96 -17.45 -7.07
CA CYS A 130 -11.75 -16.70 -5.85
C CYS A 130 -11.46 -15.21 -6.07
N ASP A 131 -12.15 -14.34 -5.32
CA ASP A 131 -11.82 -12.93 -5.18
C ASP A 131 -10.47 -12.78 -4.46
N LEU A 132 -9.40 -12.74 -5.24
CA LEU A 132 -8.04 -12.62 -4.71
C LEU A 132 -7.68 -11.16 -4.47
N ALA A 133 -7.07 -10.89 -3.31
CA ALA A 133 -6.40 -9.63 -3.00
C ALA A 133 -4.88 -9.79 -3.09
N LEU A 134 -4.22 -8.85 -3.76
CA LEU A 134 -2.77 -8.75 -3.82
C LEU A 134 -2.32 -7.41 -3.21
N GLU A 135 -1.47 -7.50 -2.20
CA GLU A 135 -0.76 -6.39 -1.59
C GLU A 135 0.72 -6.50 -2.00
N ILE A 136 1.31 -5.40 -2.45
CA ILE A 136 2.73 -5.32 -2.82
C ILE A 136 3.36 -4.23 -1.96
N ASN A 137 4.24 -4.65 -1.05
CA ASN A 137 4.99 -3.76 -0.18
C ASN A 137 6.45 -3.73 -0.63
N ILE A 138 6.98 -2.53 -0.85
CA ILE A 138 8.33 -2.33 -1.37
C ILE A 138 9.13 -1.54 -0.33
N TYR A 139 10.28 -2.05 0.08
CA TYR A 139 11.16 -1.41 1.06
C TYR A 139 12.65 -1.73 0.80
N SER A 140 13.57 -0.90 1.28
CA SER A 140 15.01 -1.20 1.28
C SER A 140 15.55 -1.24 2.73
N PRO A 141 16.37 -2.24 3.12
CA PRO A 141 16.97 -2.28 4.46
C PRO A 141 17.86 -1.06 4.77
N SER A 142 18.37 -0.40 3.72
CA SER A 142 19.15 0.82 3.82
C SER A 142 18.35 2.04 4.27
N ASP A 143 17.03 2.04 4.07
CA ASP A 143 16.15 3.14 4.47
C ASP A 143 16.19 3.35 6.00
N CYS A 144 16.47 2.28 6.76
CA CYS A 144 16.60 2.30 8.21
C CYS A 144 18.05 2.35 8.72
N LYS A 145 19.04 1.86 7.94
CA LYS A 145 20.44 1.66 8.40
C LYS A 145 21.41 2.81 8.09
N HIS A 146 21.22 3.60 7.04
CA HIS A 146 22.28 4.51 6.57
C HIS A 146 22.33 5.89 7.22
N TRP A 147 21.41 6.21 8.13
CA TRP A 147 21.35 7.53 8.76
C TRP A 147 21.40 7.50 10.29
N THR A 148 21.66 6.33 10.87
CA THR A 148 21.93 6.16 12.32
C THR A 148 23.40 6.43 12.68
N GLU A 149 24.28 6.65 11.70
CA GLU A 149 25.68 7.07 11.96
C GLU A 149 25.80 8.61 11.93
N PRO A 150 26.30 9.23 13.01
CA PRO A 150 26.42 10.68 13.08
C PRO A 150 27.63 11.15 12.27
N VAL A 151 27.45 12.27 11.58
CA VAL A 151 28.48 13.06 10.84
C VAL A 151 28.78 12.57 9.42
N PHE A 152 27.85 12.80 8.50
CA PHE A 152 28.16 12.80 7.07
C PHE A 152 28.88 14.11 6.67
N HIS A 153 30.17 14.02 6.37
CA HIS A 153 30.93 15.06 5.67
C HIS A 153 31.24 14.55 4.25
N ASP A 154 30.38 14.88 3.30
CA ASP A 154 30.48 14.55 1.87
C ASP A 154 30.28 15.82 1.02
N PRO A 155 31.32 16.67 0.90
CA PRO A 155 31.23 17.94 0.19
C PRO A 155 30.83 17.79 -1.29
N LYS A 156 31.12 16.61 -1.90
CA LYS A 156 30.77 16.32 -3.29
C LYS A 156 29.26 16.17 -3.50
N HIS A 157 28.54 15.76 -2.47
CA HIS A 157 27.08 15.60 -2.47
C HIS A 157 26.40 16.67 -1.61
N GLY A 158 27.15 17.71 -1.25
CA GLY A 158 26.68 18.88 -0.53
C GLY A 158 26.43 18.66 0.95
N TRP A 159 27.09 17.69 1.57
CA TRP A 159 27.05 17.45 3.01
C TRP A 159 28.34 17.93 3.67
N GLU A 160 28.23 18.82 4.65
CA GLU A 160 29.35 19.30 5.46
C GLU A 160 28.98 19.14 6.93
N HIS A 161 29.72 18.30 7.66
CA HIS A 161 29.56 18.10 9.10
C HIS A 161 28.11 17.72 9.52
N GLY A 162 27.46 16.85 8.76
CA GLY A 162 26.09 16.42 9.01
C GLY A 162 25.01 17.41 8.56
N ARG A 163 25.38 18.57 8.00
CA ARG A 163 24.45 19.54 7.42
C ARG A 163 24.52 19.51 5.90
N GLN A 164 23.38 19.41 5.24
CA GLN A 164 23.30 19.54 3.78
C GLN A 164 23.39 21.01 3.38
N VAL A 165 24.55 21.45 2.90
CA VAL A 165 24.84 22.81 2.44
C VAL A 165 24.56 23.01 0.95
N LYS A 166 24.58 21.93 0.15
CA LYS A 166 24.29 21.97 -1.31
C LYS A 166 23.46 20.75 -1.72
N ALA A 167 22.71 20.86 -2.80
CA ALA A 167 22.00 19.71 -3.35
C ALA A 167 23.00 18.72 -3.98
N PRO A 168 22.81 17.39 -3.80
CA PRO A 168 23.64 16.39 -4.45
C PRO A 168 23.45 16.44 -5.98
N PRO A 169 24.47 16.06 -6.76
CA PRO A 169 24.34 15.95 -8.21
C PRO A 169 23.14 15.10 -8.63
N SER A 170 22.43 15.52 -9.68
CA SER A 170 21.27 14.80 -10.25
C SER A 170 21.61 13.34 -10.63
N SER A 171 22.85 13.08 -11.04
CA SER A 171 23.37 11.75 -11.34
C SER A 171 23.59 10.87 -10.09
N ALA A 172 23.79 11.45 -8.91
CA ALA A 172 23.85 10.70 -7.65
C ALA A 172 22.43 10.38 -7.14
N LEU A 173 21.52 11.34 -7.29
CA LEU A 173 20.11 11.20 -6.95
C LEU A 173 19.38 10.17 -7.82
N SER A 174 19.60 10.17 -9.13
CA SER A 174 19.04 9.18 -10.07
C SER A 174 19.62 7.78 -9.88
N ARG A 175 20.85 7.67 -9.36
CA ARG A 175 21.44 6.36 -8.99
C ARG A 175 20.82 5.77 -7.73
N LEU A 176 20.40 6.60 -6.78
CA LEU A 176 19.86 6.17 -5.50
C LEU A 176 18.33 6.03 -5.49
N PHE A 177 17.61 6.84 -6.27
CA PHE A 177 16.14 6.95 -6.22
C PHE A 177 15.46 6.76 -7.57
N LYS A 178 16.00 5.90 -8.45
CA LYS A 178 15.31 5.59 -9.70
C LYS A 178 13.96 4.93 -9.39
N PRO A 179 12.83 5.42 -9.93
CA PRO A 179 11.52 4.80 -9.72
C PRO A 179 11.52 3.35 -10.19
N LEU A 180 10.79 2.51 -9.48
CA LEU A 180 10.54 1.16 -9.93
C LEU A 180 9.61 1.19 -11.16
N SER A 181 9.89 0.34 -12.15
CA SER A 181 9.08 0.23 -13.37
C SER A 181 8.58 -1.20 -13.53
N PHE A 182 7.33 -1.39 -13.98
CA PHE A 182 6.88 -2.70 -14.43
C PHE A 182 7.47 -3.05 -15.79
N SER A 183 7.82 -4.31 -15.98
CA SER A 183 7.97 -4.89 -17.30
C SER A 183 6.61 -4.93 -17.99
N ILE A 184 6.55 -4.52 -19.25
CA ILE A 184 5.34 -4.58 -20.10
C ILE A 184 4.78 -6.01 -20.20
N GLN A 185 5.62 -7.02 -19.93
CA GLN A 185 5.23 -8.43 -19.91
C GLN A 185 4.55 -8.88 -18.61
N THR A 186 4.39 -7.97 -17.63
CA THR A 186 3.74 -8.31 -16.35
C THR A 186 2.23 -8.31 -16.53
N HIS A 187 1.64 -9.51 -16.60
CA HIS A 187 0.19 -9.68 -16.71
C HIS A 187 -0.38 -10.11 -15.36
N PHE A 188 -1.10 -9.21 -14.69
CA PHE A 188 -1.81 -9.56 -13.47
C PHE A 188 -2.97 -10.54 -13.78
N PRO A 189 -3.18 -11.57 -12.96
CA PRO A 189 -4.19 -12.61 -13.23
C PRO A 189 -5.62 -12.02 -13.20
N ASP A 190 -6.53 -12.55 -14.02
CA ASP A 190 -7.92 -12.09 -14.10
C ASP A 190 -8.75 -12.40 -12.83
N THR A 191 -8.23 -13.31 -11.99
CA THR A 191 -8.76 -13.66 -10.68
C THR A 191 -8.59 -12.54 -9.65
N LEU A 192 -7.67 -11.59 -9.91
CA LEU A 192 -7.37 -10.49 -9.01
C LEU A 192 -8.53 -9.49 -8.97
N LYS A 193 -9.09 -9.24 -7.79
CA LYS A 193 -10.15 -8.25 -7.57
C LYS A 193 -9.71 -7.06 -6.74
N LYS A 194 -8.72 -7.23 -5.85
CA LYS A 194 -8.14 -6.15 -5.06
C LYS A 194 -6.64 -6.06 -5.30
N LEU A 195 -6.14 -4.86 -5.61
CA LEU A 195 -4.72 -4.58 -5.70
C LEU A 195 -4.38 -3.39 -4.80
N THR A 196 -3.46 -3.61 -3.86
CA THR A 196 -2.87 -2.57 -3.02
C THR A 196 -1.37 -2.53 -3.28
N ILE A 197 -0.81 -1.37 -3.62
CA ILE A 197 0.63 -1.17 -3.80
C ILE A 197 1.07 -0.06 -2.87
N PHE A 198 2.09 -0.34 -2.06
CA PHE A 198 2.65 0.60 -1.12
C PHE A 198 4.18 0.64 -1.26
N GLU A 199 4.69 1.79 -1.69
CA GLU A 199 6.13 2.05 -1.68
C GLU A 199 6.51 2.78 -0.40
N GLU A 200 7.30 2.13 0.46
CA GLU A 200 7.86 2.77 1.64
C GLU A 200 9.08 3.60 1.25
N SER A 201 9.13 4.85 1.70
CA SER A 201 10.31 5.70 1.54
C SER A 201 10.62 6.52 2.78
N TYR A 202 11.89 6.51 3.18
CA TYR A 202 12.35 7.30 4.33
C TYR A 202 12.21 8.82 4.12
N LYS A 203 12.04 9.29 2.87
CA LYS A 203 11.91 10.73 2.53
C LYS A 203 10.73 11.41 3.25
N PHE A 204 9.80 10.62 3.73
CA PHE A 204 8.58 11.08 4.38
C PHE A 204 8.71 11.25 5.90
N TYR A 205 9.86 10.95 6.53
CA TYR A 205 10.05 11.06 7.98
C TYR A 205 10.65 12.42 8.41
N ASP A 206 10.13 12.99 9.50
CA ASP A 206 10.49 14.32 10.04
C ASP A 206 11.92 14.47 10.56
N ARG A 207 12.59 13.38 10.90
CA ARG A 207 13.95 13.41 11.46
C ARG A 207 15.05 13.70 10.44
N PHE A 208 14.76 13.59 9.14
CA PHE A 208 15.76 13.80 8.10
C PHE A 208 15.82 15.27 7.63
N PRO A 209 17.00 15.88 7.42
CA PRO A 209 17.12 17.30 7.10
C PRO A 209 16.33 17.74 5.86
N ARG A 210 15.78 18.98 5.89
CA ARG A 210 15.14 19.61 4.72
C ARG A 210 16.15 19.74 3.58
N ARG A 211 15.70 19.41 2.36
CA ARG A 211 16.38 19.86 1.13
C ARG A 211 16.23 21.38 0.99
N PRO A 212 17.25 22.10 0.51
CA PRO A 212 17.05 23.43 -0.05
C PRO A 212 16.06 23.34 -1.22
N ALA A 213 15.08 24.24 -1.24
CA ALA A 213 13.92 24.26 -2.16
C ALA A 213 14.27 24.49 -3.66
N GLN A 214 15.54 24.41 -4.05
CA GLN A 214 16.02 24.83 -5.38
C GLN A 214 16.18 23.70 -6.39
N VAL A 215 15.94 22.43 -6.05
CA VAL A 215 15.91 21.35 -7.05
C VAL A 215 14.54 20.71 -7.08
N PRO A 216 13.67 21.23 -7.96
CA PRO A 216 12.43 20.57 -8.30
C PRO A 216 12.78 19.18 -8.88
N TRP A 217 12.40 18.08 -8.20
CA TRP A 217 12.50 16.72 -8.76
C TRP A 217 11.61 16.49 -10.00
N TYR A 218 10.83 17.50 -10.38
CA TYR A 218 9.75 17.50 -11.37
C TYR A 218 10.20 17.20 -12.82
N GLY A 219 11.48 16.87 -13.05
CA GLY A 219 12.01 16.63 -14.40
C GLY A 219 12.99 15.47 -14.56
N LEU A 220 13.27 14.66 -13.52
CA LEU A 220 14.22 13.54 -13.62
C LEU A 220 13.56 12.14 -13.72
N PHE A 221 12.23 12.08 -13.70
CA PHE A 221 11.48 10.84 -13.47
C PHE A 221 10.43 10.50 -14.53
N ASP A 222 10.55 11.09 -15.72
CA ASP A 222 9.72 10.80 -16.91
C ASP A 222 10.03 9.42 -17.56
N VAL A 223 10.35 8.41 -16.75
CA VAL A 223 10.74 7.06 -17.23
C VAL A 223 10.12 5.96 -16.37
N THR A 224 8.89 6.15 -15.93
CA THR A 224 8.01 5.06 -15.46
C THR A 224 7.46 4.23 -16.63
N GLY A 225 7.74 4.64 -17.88
CA GLY A 225 7.45 4.00 -19.16
C GLY A 225 6.87 2.58 -19.06
N GLY A 226 5.54 2.51 -18.92
CA GLY A 226 4.75 1.28 -18.84
C GLY A 226 3.95 1.12 -17.54
N LEU A 227 4.41 1.65 -16.41
CA LEU A 227 3.78 1.44 -15.10
C LEU A 227 2.34 1.97 -15.07
N GLY A 228 2.15 3.25 -15.43
CA GLY A 228 0.83 3.87 -15.52
C GLY A 228 -0.10 3.16 -16.50
N VAL A 229 0.41 2.68 -17.64
CA VAL A 229 -0.37 1.93 -18.64
C VAL A 229 -0.84 0.59 -18.08
N VAL A 230 0.04 -0.17 -17.43
CA VAL A 230 -0.30 -1.49 -16.85
C VAL A 230 -1.32 -1.33 -15.72
N LEU A 231 -1.15 -0.35 -14.85
CA LEU A 231 -2.08 -0.10 -13.74
C LEU A 231 -3.43 0.46 -14.22
N ALA A 232 -3.42 1.40 -15.16
CA ALA A 232 -4.64 1.95 -15.76
C ALA A 232 -5.45 0.84 -16.47
N SER A 233 -4.81 0.03 -17.31
CA SER A 233 -5.48 -1.09 -17.98
C SER A 233 -5.98 -2.16 -17.00
N LYS A 234 -5.18 -2.55 -15.99
CA LYS A 234 -5.61 -3.53 -14.99
C LYS A 234 -6.77 -3.03 -14.13
N SER A 235 -6.85 -1.72 -13.87
CA SER A 235 -7.92 -1.13 -13.05
C SER A 235 -9.33 -1.45 -13.56
N LEU A 236 -9.50 -1.67 -14.87
CA LEU A 236 -10.79 -2.02 -15.49
C LEU A 236 -11.42 -3.32 -14.95
N GLN A 237 -10.59 -4.24 -14.46
CA GLN A 237 -11.01 -5.56 -13.98
C GLN A 237 -11.10 -5.64 -12.45
N LEU A 238 -10.62 -4.61 -11.74
CA LEU A 238 -10.55 -4.60 -10.29
C LEU A 238 -11.84 -4.09 -9.65
N GLN A 239 -12.10 -4.57 -8.43
CA GLN A 239 -13.11 -4.02 -7.52
C GLN A 239 -12.48 -2.99 -6.57
N HIS A 240 -11.22 -3.17 -6.20
CA HIS A 240 -10.51 -2.27 -5.30
C HIS A 240 -9.09 -2.02 -5.82
N LEU A 241 -8.70 -0.75 -5.91
CA LEU A 241 -7.35 -0.34 -6.28
C LEU A 241 -6.85 0.72 -5.29
N ALA A 242 -5.73 0.44 -4.64
CA ALA A 242 -5.01 1.40 -3.83
C ALA A 242 -3.55 1.46 -4.26
N ILE A 243 -3.04 2.65 -4.61
CA ILE A 243 -1.65 2.83 -4.98
C ILE A 243 -1.09 4.04 -4.22
N SER A 244 -0.08 3.77 -3.41
CA SER A 244 0.50 4.71 -2.46
C SER A 244 1.98 4.91 -2.78
N TYR A 245 2.35 6.15 -3.08
CA TYR A 245 3.70 6.67 -3.33
C TYR A 245 4.46 6.12 -4.55
N MET A 246 4.04 4.97 -5.09
CA MET A 246 4.66 4.32 -6.25
C MET A 246 4.54 5.13 -7.56
N ILE A 247 3.37 5.76 -7.78
CA ILE A 247 3.05 6.51 -9.00
C ILE A 247 2.03 7.60 -8.66
N ASN A 248 2.17 8.76 -9.31
CA ASN A 248 1.23 9.85 -9.16
C ASN A 248 -0.08 9.53 -9.89
N ALA A 249 -1.22 9.85 -9.28
CA ALA A 249 -2.56 9.61 -9.85
C ALA A 249 -2.72 10.18 -11.27
N GLU A 250 -2.10 11.32 -11.54
CA GLU A 250 -2.09 12.06 -12.80
C GLU A 250 -1.53 11.22 -13.95
N GLU A 251 -0.53 10.39 -13.66
CA GLU A 251 0.10 9.51 -14.64
C GLU A 251 -0.81 8.32 -14.97
N ILE A 252 -1.55 7.78 -13.99
CA ILE A 252 -2.56 6.76 -14.27
C ILE A 252 -3.69 7.37 -15.10
N PHE A 253 -4.15 8.57 -14.73
CA PHE A 253 -5.25 9.26 -15.42
C PHE A 253 -4.89 9.65 -16.85
N SER A 254 -3.63 9.95 -17.16
CA SER A 254 -3.20 10.28 -18.54
C SER A 254 -3.26 9.08 -19.49
N HIS A 255 -3.28 7.85 -18.95
CA HIS A 255 -3.41 6.62 -19.71
C HIS A 255 -4.85 6.08 -19.77
N CYS A 256 -5.79 6.66 -19.02
CA CYS A 256 -7.20 6.31 -19.11
C CYS A 256 -7.82 6.88 -20.39
N GLN A 257 -8.53 6.04 -21.15
CA GLN A 257 -9.21 6.49 -22.37
C GLN A 257 -10.65 6.92 -22.05
N SER A 258 -11.16 7.89 -22.79
CA SER A 258 -12.52 8.42 -22.60
C SER A 258 -13.63 7.40 -22.87
N THR A 259 -13.33 6.35 -23.63
CA THR A 259 -14.25 5.24 -23.97
C THR A 259 -14.29 4.14 -22.90
N TRP A 260 -13.40 4.19 -21.91
CA TRP A 260 -13.33 3.17 -20.88
C TRP A 260 -14.51 3.24 -19.91
N SER A 261 -14.82 2.09 -19.32
CA SER A 261 -15.77 1.98 -18.22
C SER A 261 -15.26 0.94 -17.22
N TRP A 262 -15.48 1.21 -15.93
CA TRP A 262 -15.06 0.34 -14.83
C TRP A 262 -16.29 -0.33 -14.21
N PRO A 263 -16.79 -1.44 -14.77
CA PRO A 263 -18.05 -2.05 -14.36
C PRO A 263 -18.03 -2.62 -12.93
N HIS A 264 -16.84 -2.82 -12.37
CA HIS A 264 -16.64 -3.52 -11.11
C HIS A 264 -15.97 -2.67 -10.02
N LEU A 265 -15.36 -1.53 -10.37
CA LEU A 265 -14.53 -0.77 -9.42
C LEU A 265 -15.41 -0.05 -8.39
N GLN A 266 -15.16 -0.35 -7.12
CA GLN A 266 -15.92 0.12 -5.96
C GLN A 266 -15.12 1.06 -5.06
N SER A 267 -13.80 0.83 -4.97
CA SER A 267 -12.90 1.67 -4.20
C SER A 267 -11.64 2.00 -4.99
N LEU A 268 -11.29 3.28 -5.03
CA LEU A 268 -10.07 3.78 -5.65
C LEU A 268 -9.36 4.73 -4.68
N ALA A 269 -8.10 4.45 -4.36
CA ALA A 269 -7.25 5.31 -3.54
C ALA A 269 -5.91 5.54 -4.21
N LEU A 270 -5.56 6.80 -4.50
CA LEU A 270 -4.30 7.13 -5.19
C LEU A 270 -3.58 8.27 -4.49
N THR A 271 -2.25 8.26 -4.54
CA THR A 271 -1.43 9.38 -4.11
C THR A 271 -1.17 10.39 -5.23
N SER A 272 -1.10 11.68 -4.90
CA SER A 272 -0.60 12.73 -5.80
C SER A 272 0.27 13.72 -5.05
N GLN A 273 1.47 13.97 -5.57
CA GLN A 273 2.39 14.98 -5.03
C GLN A 273 1.94 16.43 -5.27
N LEU A 274 0.85 16.66 -6.02
CA LEU A 274 0.24 17.99 -6.12
C LEU A 274 -0.47 18.41 -4.83
N LEU A 275 -0.87 17.45 -3.99
CA LEU A 275 -1.58 17.66 -2.73
C LEU A 275 -0.61 18.12 -1.63
N GLU A 276 -0.06 19.31 -1.82
CA GLU A 276 0.78 20.03 -0.86
C GLU A 276 0.17 21.40 -0.60
N ASN A 277 0.44 21.97 0.59
CA ASN A 277 0.01 23.32 0.95
C ASN A 277 0.86 24.37 0.24
N ASP A 278 0.67 24.47 -1.08
CA ASP A 278 1.33 25.43 -1.96
C ASP A 278 0.27 26.12 -2.82
N LEU A 279 0.07 27.41 -2.57
CA LEU A 279 -0.92 28.24 -3.26
C LEU A 279 -0.72 28.22 -4.78
N THR A 280 0.51 28.03 -5.27
CA THR A 280 0.81 27.98 -6.71
C THR A 280 0.26 26.73 -7.38
N LYS A 281 0.07 25.64 -6.61
CA LYS A 281 -0.44 24.35 -7.09
C LYS A 281 -1.97 24.26 -7.02
N HIS A 282 -2.66 25.16 -6.32
CA HIS A 282 -4.11 25.08 -6.09
C HIS A 282 -4.92 24.85 -7.38
N LYS A 283 -4.61 25.60 -8.45
CA LYS A 283 -5.28 25.41 -9.74
C LYS A 283 -5.07 24.00 -10.31
N GLN A 284 -3.86 23.46 -10.19
CA GLN A 284 -3.54 22.10 -10.65
C GLN A 284 -4.26 21.03 -9.82
N ILE A 285 -4.39 21.25 -8.50
CA ILE A 285 -5.18 20.39 -7.61
C ILE A 285 -6.64 20.41 -8.03
N GLU A 286 -7.25 21.57 -8.27
CA GLU A 286 -8.64 21.65 -8.72
C GLU A 286 -8.87 20.98 -10.09
N ASP A 287 -7.96 21.19 -11.04
CA ASP A 287 -8.01 20.52 -12.34
C ASP A 287 -7.86 19.01 -12.22
N LEU A 288 -7.03 18.51 -11.30
CA LEU A 288 -6.92 17.09 -10.99
C LEU A 288 -8.23 16.54 -10.39
N LEU A 289 -8.80 17.21 -9.39
CA LEU A 289 -10.05 16.79 -8.75
C LEU A 289 -11.23 16.77 -9.72
N ARG A 290 -11.28 17.73 -10.67
CA ARG A 290 -12.29 17.75 -11.73
C ARG A 290 -12.10 16.60 -12.72
N ARG A 291 -10.86 16.35 -13.18
CA ARG A 291 -10.56 15.19 -14.05
C ARG A 291 -10.92 13.87 -13.38
N ALA A 292 -10.59 13.72 -12.10
CA ALA A 292 -10.99 12.57 -11.31
C ALA A 292 -12.52 12.41 -11.25
N GLY A 293 -13.25 13.49 -10.99
CA GLY A 293 -14.72 13.48 -11.02
C GLY A 293 -15.28 12.99 -12.36
N VAL A 294 -14.73 13.45 -13.49
CA VAL A 294 -15.13 12.98 -14.84
C VAL A 294 -14.85 11.48 -15.03
N LEU A 295 -13.68 10.99 -14.62
CA LEU A 295 -13.35 9.55 -14.70
C LEU A 295 -14.28 8.70 -13.84
N VAL A 296 -14.54 9.13 -12.59
CA VAL A 296 -15.38 8.38 -11.66
C VAL A 296 -16.83 8.26 -12.16
N ARG A 297 -17.32 9.21 -12.96
CA ARG A 297 -18.64 9.07 -13.63
C ARG A 297 -18.73 7.83 -14.54
N GLN A 298 -17.61 7.23 -14.95
CA GLN A 298 -17.56 6.02 -15.77
C GLN A 298 -17.47 4.73 -14.92
N MET A 299 -17.60 4.84 -13.60
CA MET A 299 -17.45 3.78 -12.60
C MET A 299 -18.78 3.56 -11.85
N PRO A 300 -19.74 2.79 -12.40
CA PRO A 300 -21.11 2.70 -11.86
C PRO A 300 -21.21 2.08 -10.45
N LYS A 301 -20.19 1.32 -10.01
CA LYS A 301 -20.19 0.71 -8.67
C LYS A 301 -19.34 1.48 -7.66
N MET A 302 -18.93 2.71 -7.96
CA MET A 302 -18.01 3.47 -7.09
C MET A 302 -18.67 3.90 -5.78
N HIS A 303 -18.12 3.44 -4.66
CA HIS A 303 -18.55 3.80 -3.31
C HIS A 303 -17.56 4.72 -2.61
N THR A 304 -16.27 4.54 -2.88
CA THR A 304 -15.19 5.24 -2.16
C THR A 304 -14.11 5.68 -3.14
N PHE A 305 -13.92 6.98 -3.30
CA PHE A 305 -12.77 7.52 -4.02
C PHE A 305 -11.94 8.38 -3.07
N VAL A 306 -10.63 8.15 -3.07
CA VAL A 306 -9.68 8.88 -2.24
C VAL A 306 -8.51 9.32 -3.11
N LEU A 307 -8.23 10.62 -3.09
CA LEU A 307 -6.98 11.16 -3.58
C LEU A 307 -6.28 11.84 -2.40
N TRP A 308 -5.08 11.38 -2.06
CA TRP A 308 -4.44 11.78 -0.81
C TRP A 308 -2.95 11.97 -0.95
N ASN A 309 -2.34 12.63 0.02
CA ASN A 309 -0.91 12.71 0.17
C ASN A 309 -0.57 12.95 1.64
N GLY A 310 0.62 12.54 2.04
CA GLY A 310 1.05 12.69 3.41
C GLY A 310 2.52 12.38 3.59
N GLY A 311 3.12 13.07 4.53
CA GLY A 311 4.50 12.88 4.93
C GLY A 311 4.84 13.87 6.02
N ARG A 312 6.14 14.11 6.20
CA ARG A 312 6.66 15.11 7.14
C ARG A 312 5.82 16.42 7.13
N ALA A 313 5.28 16.76 8.29
CA ALA A 313 4.52 17.97 8.59
C ALA A 313 3.26 18.27 7.75
N HIS A 314 2.79 17.35 6.90
CA HIS A 314 1.57 17.58 6.13
C HIS A 314 0.82 16.27 5.85
N ALA A 315 -0.50 16.37 5.83
CA ALA A 315 -1.38 15.32 5.35
C ALA A 315 -2.64 15.95 4.79
N CYS A 316 -3.12 15.47 3.65
CA CYS A 316 -4.47 15.79 3.19
C CYS A 316 -5.05 14.69 2.32
N ALA A 317 -6.38 14.67 2.24
CA ALA A 317 -7.14 13.78 1.40
C ALA A 317 -8.40 14.48 0.90
N PHE A 318 -8.66 14.33 -0.39
CA PHE A 318 -9.99 14.49 -0.97
C PHE A 318 -10.67 13.12 -0.94
N ILE A 319 -11.81 13.05 -0.25
CA ILE A 319 -12.54 11.81 0.01
C ILE A 319 -13.95 11.97 -0.54
N TYR A 320 -14.30 11.17 -1.55
CA TYR A 320 -15.68 10.95 -1.95
C TYR A 320 -16.20 9.66 -1.33
N ARG A 321 -17.41 9.72 -0.77
CA ARG A 321 -18.13 8.56 -0.24
C ARG A 321 -19.57 8.55 -0.73
N LEU A 322 -20.02 7.37 -1.10
CA LEU A 322 -21.41 7.02 -1.33
C LEU A 322 -21.79 5.91 -0.34
N ASP A 323 -22.57 6.24 0.68
CA ASP A 323 -22.99 5.27 1.72
C ASP A 323 -24.45 5.46 2.10
N ARG A 324 -25.21 4.36 2.20
CA ARG A 324 -26.62 4.33 2.63
C ARG A 324 -27.52 5.38 1.94
N GLY A 325 -27.19 5.69 0.69
CA GLY A 325 -27.86 6.68 -0.13
C GLY A 325 -27.56 8.13 0.29
N TYR A 326 -26.37 8.43 0.78
CA TYR A 326 -25.84 9.79 0.91
C TYR A 326 -24.51 9.87 0.19
N ALA A 327 -24.33 10.93 -0.59
CA ALA A 327 -23.06 11.24 -1.22
C ALA A 327 -22.39 12.38 -0.47
N SER A 328 -21.09 12.29 -0.24
CA SER A 328 -20.31 13.38 0.34
C SER A 328 -18.94 13.50 -0.31
N ILE A 329 -18.48 14.73 -0.45
CA ILE A 329 -17.06 15.04 -0.66
C ILE A 329 -16.51 15.70 0.62
N THR A 330 -15.35 15.24 1.05
CA THR A 330 -14.67 15.71 2.25
C THR A 330 -13.26 16.09 1.88
N TRP A 331 -12.88 17.34 2.16
CA TRP A 331 -11.47 17.70 2.27
C TRP A 331 -11.04 17.47 3.72
N ARG A 332 -10.07 16.59 3.95
CA ARG A 332 -9.52 16.33 5.28
C ARG A 332 -8.03 16.57 5.26
N GLY A 333 -7.48 17.34 6.20
CA GLY A 333 -6.03 17.55 6.22
C GLY A 333 -5.52 18.53 7.26
N THR A 334 -4.20 18.68 7.32
CA THR A 334 -3.48 19.65 8.16
C THR A 334 -3.51 21.07 7.60
N TRP A 335 -4.17 21.27 6.46
CA TRP A 335 -4.34 22.54 5.80
C TRP A 335 -5.67 22.56 5.03
N ASN A 336 -6.23 23.74 4.84
CA ASN A 336 -7.55 23.91 4.24
C ASN A 336 -7.44 24.20 2.74
N LEU A 337 -8.20 23.47 1.93
CA LEU A 337 -8.49 23.81 0.55
C LEU A 337 -9.97 24.14 0.41
N ALA A 338 -10.29 25.37 0.01
CA ALA A 338 -11.65 25.73 -0.38
C ALA A 338 -11.90 25.21 -1.80
N LEU A 339 -12.75 24.18 -1.94
CA LEU A 339 -13.07 23.59 -3.24
C LEU A 339 -13.92 24.55 -4.07
N SER A 340 -13.50 24.86 -5.30
CA SER A 340 -14.30 25.70 -6.19
C SER A 340 -15.64 25.06 -6.58
N PRO A 341 -16.65 25.87 -6.95
CA PRO A 341 -17.94 25.39 -7.42
C PRO A 341 -17.84 24.36 -8.55
N ARG A 342 -16.85 24.51 -9.45
CA ARG A 342 -16.61 23.59 -10.57
C ARG A 342 -16.22 22.19 -10.12
N VAL A 343 -15.42 22.08 -9.05
CA VAL A 343 -15.09 20.78 -8.46
C VAL A 343 -16.33 20.18 -7.83
N ILE A 344 -17.06 20.97 -7.04
CA ILE A 344 -18.29 20.53 -6.35
C ILE A 344 -19.32 20.01 -7.36
N GLU A 345 -19.63 20.79 -8.41
CA GLU A 345 -20.55 20.41 -9.50
C GLU A 345 -20.10 19.11 -10.18
N SER A 346 -18.81 18.95 -10.47
CA SER A 346 -18.30 17.74 -11.11
C SER A 346 -18.55 16.49 -10.28
N TRP A 347 -18.47 16.59 -8.95
CA TRP A 347 -18.70 15.47 -8.03
C TRP A 347 -20.19 15.29 -7.67
N GLN A 348 -20.99 16.35 -7.75
CA GLN A 348 -22.45 16.21 -7.70
C GLN A 348 -22.98 15.41 -8.89
N LEU A 349 -22.39 15.59 -10.09
CA LEU A 349 -22.72 14.79 -11.28
C LEU A 349 -22.29 13.31 -11.17
N VAL A 350 -21.33 13.00 -10.31
CA VAL A 350 -20.99 11.61 -9.95
C VAL A 350 -22.13 11.03 -9.10
N ALA A 351 -22.55 11.76 -8.07
CA ALA A 351 -23.59 11.32 -7.16
C ALA A 351 -24.98 11.20 -7.82
N SER A 352 -25.32 12.08 -8.76
CA SER A 352 -26.66 12.15 -9.37
C SER A 352 -27.02 10.92 -10.22
N LYS A 353 -26.02 10.17 -10.72
CA LYS A 353 -26.26 8.90 -11.42
C LYS A 353 -26.90 7.85 -10.51
N GLU A 354 -26.42 7.76 -9.28
CA GLU A 354 -26.83 6.73 -8.33
C GLU A 354 -27.97 7.22 -7.42
N LEU A 355 -28.08 8.54 -7.19
CA LEU A 355 -29.03 9.15 -6.27
C LEU A 355 -29.72 10.40 -6.87
N PRO A 356 -30.71 10.24 -7.75
CA PRO A 356 -31.39 11.36 -8.39
C PRO A 356 -32.15 12.31 -7.43
N PHE A 357 -32.36 11.94 -6.16
CA PHE A 357 -33.20 12.67 -5.21
C PHE A 357 -32.63 12.86 -3.79
N ARG A 358 -31.31 12.77 -3.57
CA ARG A 358 -30.75 12.82 -2.20
C ARG A 358 -29.64 13.85 -1.97
N ARG A 359 -29.45 14.18 -0.68
CA ARG A 359 -28.52 15.19 -0.14
C ARG A 359 -27.06 14.86 -0.48
N PHE A 360 -26.40 15.81 -1.14
CA PHE A 360 -24.95 15.85 -1.32
C PHE A 360 -24.33 16.71 -0.22
N GLN A 361 -23.31 16.20 0.50
CA GLN A 361 -22.64 16.92 1.58
C GLN A 361 -21.23 17.34 1.19
N LEU A 362 -20.89 18.59 1.48
CA LEU A 362 -19.52 19.09 1.45
C LEU A 362 -19.01 19.19 2.88
N LYS A 363 -17.89 18.54 3.17
CA LYS A 363 -17.23 18.57 4.48
C LYS A 363 -15.81 19.08 4.36
N ASN A 364 -15.36 19.80 5.39
CA ASN A 364 -13.98 20.20 5.55
C ASN A 364 -13.55 19.87 6.98
N GLU A 365 -12.56 18.99 7.11
CA GLU A 365 -12.14 18.39 8.38
C GLU A 365 -10.66 18.69 8.61
N HIS A 366 -10.36 19.42 9.68
CA HIS A 366 -9.00 19.86 9.99
C HIS A 366 -8.31 18.88 10.95
N ILE A 367 -7.09 18.47 10.60
CA ILE A 367 -6.21 17.64 11.43
C ILE A 367 -5.28 18.55 12.23
N GLN A 368 -5.28 18.42 13.56
CA GLN A 368 -4.45 19.24 14.46
C GLN A 368 -3.17 18.51 14.90
N GLU A 369 -3.12 17.21 14.69
CA GLU A 369 -2.05 16.33 15.12
C GLU A 369 -0.77 16.56 14.30
N ALA A 370 0.37 16.43 14.97
CA ALA A 370 1.66 16.53 14.32
C ALA A 370 1.92 15.30 13.45
N ILE A 371 2.04 15.51 12.14
CA ILE A 371 2.35 14.44 11.18
C ILE A 371 3.86 14.29 11.08
N ARG A 372 4.43 13.22 11.67
CA ARG A 372 5.89 12.99 11.67
C ARG A 372 6.37 12.11 10.52
N SER A 373 5.43 11.37 9.93
CA SER A 373 5.69 10.38 8.90
C SER A 373 4.47 10.20 8.02
N HIS A 374 4.65 9.53 6.88
CA HIS A 374 3.54 9.09 6.06
C HIS A 374 2.64 8.06 6.79
N GLY A 375 3.19 7.26 7.71
CA GLY A 375 2.39 6.39 8.58
C GLY A 375 1.47 7.17 9.52
N ASP A 376 1.94 8.27 10.11
CA ASP A 376 1.08 9.16 10.89
C ASP A 376 0.03 9.85 10.01
N ALA A 377 0.41 10.24 8.79
CA ALA A 377 -0.54 10.81 7.84
C ALA A 377 -1.68 9.84 7.56
N ILE A 378 -1.39 8.57 7.23
CA ILE A 378 -2.42 7.55 6.98
C ILE A 378 -3.31 7.35 8.20
N TYR A 379 -2.71 7.29 9.40
CA TYR A 379 -3.44 7.09 10.64
C TYR A 379 -4.40 8.24 10.94
N HIS A 380 -3.93 9.49 10.88
CA HIS A 380 -4.73 10.66 11.20
C HIS A 380 -5.70 11.08 10.08
N LEU A 381 -5.40 10.70 8.83
CA LEU A 381 -6.33 10.92 7.72
C LEU A 381 -7.54 10.00 7.78
N GLU A 382 -7.53 8.91 8.56
CA GLU A 382 -8.67 7.99 8.74
C GLU A 382 -9.38 7.65 7.41
N LEU A 383 -8.59 7.24 6.42
CA LEU A 383 -9.10 7.01 5.06
C LEU A 383 -10.17 5.90 5.09
N PRO A 384 -11.28 6.05 4.34
CA PRO A 384 -12.37 5.06 4.31
C PRO A 384 -12.06 3.80 3.49
N CYS A 385 -10.78 3.57 3.18
CA CYS A 385 -10.28 2.45 2.41
C CYS A 385 -8.85 2.12 2.86
N GLU A 386 -8.48 0.85 2.74
CA GLU A 386 -7.16 0.36 3.11
C GLU A 386 -6.13 0.71 2.02
N VAL A 387 -5.22 1.65 2.32
CA VAL A 387 -4.12 2.06 1.43
C VAL A 387 -2.79 1.34 1.74
N VAL A 388 -2.76 0.63 2.88
CA VAL A 388 -1.69 -0.21 3.41
C VAL A 388 -2.30 -1.15 4.45
N ASP A 389 -1.78 -2.36 4.63
CA ASP A 389 -2.29 -3.26 5.66
C ASP A 389 -2.11 -2.67 7.08
N PRO A 390 -3.07 -2.88 8.00
CA PRO A 390 -2.97 -2.36 9.36
C PRO A 390 -1.72 -2.80 10.15
N ALA A 391 -1.21 -4.01 9.94
CA ALA A 391 0.01 -4.46 10.60
C ALA A 391 1.25 -3.76 10.03
N SER A 392 1.31 -3.58 8.71
CA SER A 392 2.34 -2.79 8.03
C SER A 392 2.30 -1.33 8.48
N LEU A 393 1.11 -0.71 8.58
CA LEU A 393 0.93 0.64 9.10
C LEU A 393 1.43 0.79 10.54
N TRP A 394 1.09 -0.18 11.40
CA TRP A 394 1.59 -0.19 12.78
C TRP A 394 3.11 -0.24 12.83
N GLN A 395 3.73 -1.07 11.99
CA GLN A 395 5.19 -1.17 11.89
C GLN A 395 5.81 0.16 11.43
N ILE A 396 5.34 0.75 10.34
CA ILE A 396 5.81 2.05 9.82
C ILE A 396 5.77 3.11 10.92
N ARG A 397 4.64 3.19 11.63
CA ARG A 397 4.49 4.15 12.74
C ARG A 397 5.45 3.85 13.88
N LYS A 398 5.58 2.59 14.28
CA LYS A 398 6.53 2.20 15.33
C LYS A 398 7.96 2.58 14.96
N GLU A 399 8.39 2.34 13.72
CA GLU A 399 9.72 2.70 13.22
C GLU A 399 9.94 4.22 13.21
N ALA A 400 8.89 5.01 12.96
CA ALA A 400 8.93 6.46 13.12
C ALA A 400 9.18 6.90 14.57
N PHE A 401 8.67 6.15 15.55
CA PHE A 401 8.82 6.45 16.98
C PHE A 401 10.08 5.85 17.61
N SER A 402 10.50 4.64 17.23
CA SER A 402 11.58 3.90 17.90
C SER A 402 12.99 4.37 17.55
N LEU A 403 13.11 5.33 16.62
CA LEU A 403 14.39 5.91 16.20
C LEU A 403 14.45 7.43 16.49
N ALA A 404 13.66 7.88 17.46
CA ALA A 404 13.57 9.26 17.95
C ALA A 404 14.39 9.47 19.22
#